data_AF-A0A2N2YDK5-F1
#
_entry.id   AF-A0A2N2YDK5-F1
#
_cell.length_a   1.000
_cell.length_b   1.000
_cell.length_c   1.000
_cell.angle_alpha   90.00
_cell.angle_beta   90.00
_cell.angle_gamma   90.00
#
_symmetry.space_group_name_H-M   'P 1'
#
loop_
_entity.id
_entity.type
_entity.pdbx_description
1 polymer ?
#
loop_
_entity_poly.entity_id
_entity_poly.type
_entity_poly.pdbx_seq_one_letter_code
_entity_poly.pdbx_strand_id
1 'polypeptide(L)'
;MKTRTILLLLLGCTFFGVGFVSVLFLMSEEKMQRNNAFQRRYMPEAVEEMGHLTLDYNAYYIAGMDDDTIHLGNVSAPLYLTKVAISLTGAEEVQIEISDLDLPYQRVKTSVVPPYFYLGDGTVPVLFKGSIHNFKADYYSIEDAYFTEFVVADSSGVGIATISGTTGSKALGLLRKTKMGTEFEMNTSLLEKQQDGVFDTDGILLWNEKHQVFIYTYYYRNQYVIANNALEHQATGTTIDTISRAILDVAHYSSKDQFKLGGRSVYVNRQSATSDDYLYIHSDRLGKYEKASVLEQASIVDVYNIQEYTYAFSFYVFHQKGQRLSDFKVYGDLLIVIVDDVLWLYRLNPNYFDLGLNSRYTARYQEND
;
A
#
# COMPACT_ATOMS: atom_id res chain seq x y z
N MET A 1 -55.96 36.87 10.20
CA MET A 1 -55.85 35.39 10.29
C MET A 1 -55.22 34.76 9.05
N LYS A 2 -55.75 34.98 7.83
CA LYS A 2 -55.23 34.37 6.59
C LYS A 2 -53.73 34.56 6.35
N THR A 3 -53.18 35.75 6.57
CA THR A 3 -51.75 36.04 6.34
C THR A 3 -50.82 35.26 7.27
N ARG A 4 -51.20 35.06 8.55
CA ARG A 4 -50.42 34.25 9.50
C ARG A 4 -50.40 32.77 9.12
N THR A 5 -51.54 32.24 8.68
CA THR A 5 -51.65 30.85 8.20
C THR A 5 -50.81 30.62 6.94
N ILE A 6 -50.82 31.57 6.00
CA ILE A 6 -49.99 31.52 4.79
C ILE A 6 -48.50 31.56 5.16
N LEU A 7 -48.11 32.44 6.10
CA LEU A 7 -46.72 32.54 6.54
C LEU A 7 -46.22 31.25 7.20
N LEU A 8 -47.06 30.62 8.04
CA LEU A 8 -46.76 29.34 8.67
C LEU A 8 -46.65 28.20 7.65
N LEU A 9 -47.51 28.17 6.63
CA LEU A 9 -47.42 27.20 5.53
C LEU A 9 -46.12 27.38 4.72
N LEU A 10 -45.76 28.61 4.40
CA LEU A 10 -44.51 28.92 3.69
C LEU A 10 -43.28 28.50 4.52
N LEU A 11 -43.25 28.81 5.81
CA LEU A 11 -42.21 28.34 6.73
C LEU A 11 -42.14 26.81 6.78
N GLY A 12 -43.29 26.14 6.88
CA GLY A 12 -43.38 24.68 6.85
C GLY A 12 -42.80 24.10 5.56
N CYS A 13 -43.14 24.66 4.40
CA CYS A 13 -42.57 24.27 3.11
C CYS A 13 -41.06 24.50 3.04
N THR A 14 -40.55 25.62 3.57
CA THR A 14 -39.10 25.90 3.61
C THR A 14 -38.38 24.89 4.49
N PHE A 15 -38.84 24.65 5.71
CA PHE A 15 -38.23 23.65 6.60
C PHE A 15 -38.29 22.24 6.03
N PHE A 16 -39.41 21.88 5.40
CA PHE A 16 -39.54 20.60 4.71
C PHE A 16 -38.57 20.49 3.53
N GLY A 17 -38.43 21.54 2.72
CA GLY A 17 -37.50 21.59 1.60
C GLY A 17 -36.04 21.45 2.06
N VAL A 18 -35.63 22.21 3.07
CA VAL A 18 -34.28 22.11 3.66
C VAL A 18 -34.05 20.72 4.24
N GLY A 19 -34.99 20.19 5.03
CA GLY A 19 -34.88 18.85 5.61
C GLY A 19 -34.77 17.75 4.55
N PHE A 20 -35.58 17.83 3.50
CA PHE A 20 -35.56 16.87 2.40
C PHE A 20 -34.23 16.90 1.64
N VAL A 21 -33.71 18.08 1.31
CA VAL A 21 -32.40 18.24 0.65
C VAL A 21 -31.27 17.73 1.55
N SER A 22 -31.30 18.02 2.86
CA SER A 22 -30.31 17.51 3.81
C SER A 22 -30.32 15.98 3.90
N VAL A 23 -31.50 15.35 3.92
CA VAL A 23 -31.60 13.87 3.92
C VAL A 23 -31.02 13.29 2.63
N LEU A 24 -31.35 13.86 1.47
CA LEU A 24 -30.80 13.42 0.19
C LEU A 24 -29.27 13.58 0.13
N PHE A 25 -28.74 14.68 0.68
CA PHE A 25 -27.30 14.92 0.78
C PHE A 25 -26.62 13.85 1.64
N LEU A 26 -27.15 13.57 2.84
CA LEU A 26 -26.60 12.53 3.72
C LEU A 26 -26.65 11.14 3.08
N MET A 27 -27.75 10.79 2.41
CA MET A 27 -27.84 9.52 1.67
C MET A 27 -26.85 9.44 0.51
N SER A 28 -26.56 10.57 -0.15
CA SER A 28 -25.57 10.64 -1.22
C SER A 28 -24.14 10.46 -0.68
N GLU A 29 -23.79 11.10 0.43
CA GLU A 29 -22.49 10.95 1.08
C GLU A 29 -22.28 9.51 1.57
N GLU A 30 -23.27 8.92 2.23
CA GLU A 30 -23.21 7.51 2.66
C GLU A 30 -23.00 6.60 1.45
N LYS A 31 -23.70 6.86 0.34
CA LYS A 31 -23.52 6.07 -0.87
C LYS A 31 -22.11 6.18 -1.46
N MET A 32 -21.54 7.38 -1.47
CA MET A 32 -20.20 7.61 -2.01
C MET A 32 -19.10 7.00 -1.13
N GLN A 33 -19.22 7.11 0.19
CA GLN A 33 -18.20 6.62 1.13
C GLN A 33 -18.30 5.11 1.41
N ARG A 34 -19.52 4.54 1.37
CA ARG A 34 -19.79 3.17 1.84
C ARG A 34 -20.40 2.25 0.78
N ASN A 35 -21.16 2.77 -0.18
CA ASN A 35 -21.83 1.95 -1.20
C ASN A 35 -21.22 2.15 -2.60
N ASN A 36 -19.97 1.67 -2.76
CA ASN A 36 -19.15 1.53 -3.98
C ASN A 36 -19.88 1.79 -5.31
N ALA A 37 -20.20 3.06 -5.59
CA ALA A 37 -20.85 3.47 -6.84
C ALA A 37 -19.85 3.51 -8.01
N PHE A 38 -18.59 3.19 -7.73
CA PHE A 38 -17.41 3.33 -8.59
C PHE A 38 -17.34 4.71 -9.26
N GLN A 39 -17.59 5.73 -8.45
CA GLN A 39 -17.51 7.14 -8.79
C GLN A 39 -16.60 7.81 -7.77
N ARG A 40 -15.43 8.24 -8.22
CA ARG A 40 -14.40 8.83 -7.35
C ARG A 40 -14.69 10.30 -7.05
N ARG A 41 -14.38 10.71 -5.84
CA ARG A 41 -14.28 12.11 -5.43
C ARG A 41 -12.82 12.53 -5.54
N TYR A 42 -12.48 13.27 -6.60
CA TYR A 42 -11.12 13.72 -6.81
C TYR A 42 -10.79 14.97 -6.01
N MET A 43 -9.64 14.95 -5.34
CA MET A 43 -9.00 16.13 -4.73
C MET A 43 -7.76 16.48 -5.58
N PRO A 44 -7.86 17.42 -6.55
CA PRO A 44 -6.79 17.68 -7.51
C PRO A 44 -5.50 18.20 -6.86
N GLU A 45 -5.63 18.92 -5.74
CA GLU A 45 -4.51 19.52 -4.99
C GLU A 45 -4.13 18.70 -3.76
N ALA A 46 -4.48 17.40 -3.74
CA ALA A 46 -4.09 16.51 -2.65
C ALA A 46 -2.57 16.33 -2.57
N VAL A 47 -1.87 16.40 -3.71
CA VAL A 47 -0.42 16.26 -3.77
C VAL A 47 0.21 17.36 -4.63
N GLU A 48 1.39 17.81 -4.22
CA GLU A 48 2.22 18.78 -4.94
C GLU A 48 3.54 18.13 -5.34
N GLU A 49 3.94 18.22 -6.62
CA GLU A 49 5.24 17.71 -7.07
C GLU A 49 6.38 18.52 -6.45
N MET A 50 7.29 17.85 -5.74
CA MET A 50 8.52 18.46 -5.22
C MET A 50 9.67 18.34 -6.23
N GLY A 51 9.69 17.28 -7.02
CA GLY A 51 10.65 17.05 -8.10
C GLY A 51 10.76 15.57 -8.46
N HIS A 52 11.69 15.27 -9.35
CA HIS A 52 11.98 13.92 -9.80
C HIS A 52 13.46 13.71 -10.11
N LEU A 53 13.89 12.45 -10.06
CA LEU A 53 15.25 11.99 -10.36
C LEU A 53 15.17 10.78 -11.30
N THR A 54 15.87 10.83 -12.44
CA THR A 54 16.06 9.67 -13.30
C THR A 54 17.03 8.68 -12.65
N LEU A 55 16.64 7.42 -12.60
CA LEU A 55 17.39 6.28 -12.09
C LEU A 55 18.11 5.59 -13.24
N ASP A 56 19.24 4.94 -12.96
CA ASP A 56 20.06 4.31 -14.00
C ASP A 56 19.40 3.06 -14.62
N TYR A 57 18.43 2.45 -13.91
CA TYR A 57 17.78 1.21 -14.29
C TYR A 57 16.31 1.20 -13.88
N ASN A 58 15.47 0.42 -14.56
CA ASN A 58 14.06 0.21 -14.20
C ASN A 58 13.84 -1.00 -13.27
N ALA A 59 14.82 -1.28 -12.40
CA ALA A 59 14.84 -2.42 -11.49
C ALA A 59 14.71 -2.03 -10.01
N TYR A 60 14.45 -0.75 -9.72
CA TYR A 60 14.36 -0.24 -8.37
C TYR A 60 12.99 -0.45 -7.74
N TYR A 61 12.98 -0.59 -6.41
CA TYR A 61 11.82 -0.52 -5.54
C TYR A 61 12.16 0.27 -4.28
N ILE A 62 11.16 0.79 -3.59
CA ILE A 62 11.35 1.61 -2.38
C ILE A 62 11.57 0.65 -1.21
N ALA A 63 12.82 0.56 -0.73
CA ALA A 63 13.18 -0.29 0.39
C ALA A 63 12.82 0.34 1.74
N GLY A 64 12.86 1.67 1.84
CA GLY A 64 12.52 2.40 3.05
C GLY A 64 12.94 3.86 2.98
N MET A 65 12.75 4.59 4.07
CA MET A 65 13.21 5.96 4.22
C MET A 65 13.74 6.16 5.66
N ASP A 66 14.84 6.90 5.79
CA ASP A 66 15.24 7.55 7.06
C ASP A 66 15.00 9.05 6.97
N ASP A 67 15.37 9.81 8.01
CA ASP A 67 15.02 11.24 8.17
C ASP A 67 15.03 12.03 6.83
N ASP A 68 16.13 12.03 6.09
CA ASP A 68 16.27 12.78 4.84
C ASP A 68 16.73 11.92 3.64
N THR A 69 16.77 10.60 3.79
CA THR A 69 17.27 9.67 2.76
C THR A 69 16.25 8.62 2.37
N ILE A 70 15.92 8.58 1.09
CA ILE A 70 15.16 7.52 0.45
C ILE A 70 16.11 6.37 0.12
N HIS A 71 15.77 5.16 0.55
CA HIS A 71 16.55 3.95 0.26
C HIS A 71 15.83 3.13 -0.81
N LEU A 72 16.52 2.88 -1.91
CA LEU A 72 16.03 2.08 -3.03
C LEU A 72 16.79 0.75 -3.07
N GLY A 73 16.06 -0.35 -3.12
CA GLY A 73 16.62 -1.66 -3.42
C GLY A 73 16.57 -1.93 -4.92
N ASN A 74 17.43 -2.81 -5.42
CA ASN A 74 17.47 -3.18 -6.83
C ASN A 74 17.25 -4.69 -6.97
N VAL A 75 16.23 -5.11 -7.72
CA VAL A 75 15.93 -6.56 -7.90
C VAL A 75 17.01 -7.29 -8.71
N SER A 76 17.78 -6.57 -9.52
CA SER A 76 18.87 -7.13 -10.34
C SER A 76 20.22 -7.11 -9.60
N ALA A 77 20.35 -6.29 -8.56
CA ALA A 77 21.55 -6.13 -7.75
C ALA A 77 21.20 -6.05 -6.25
N PRO A 78 20.68 -7.14 -5.65
CA PRO A 78 20.03 -7.10 -4.34
C PRO A 78 20.95 -6.75 -3.16
N LEU A 79 22.27 -6.90 -3.32
CA LEU A 79 23.27 -6.48 -2.34
C LEU A 79 23.74 -5.04 -2.52
N TYR A 80 23.11 -4.27 -3.42
CA TYR A 80 23.35 -2.84 -3.57
C TYR A 80 22.08 -2.07 -3.19
N LEU A 81 22.27 -1.11 -2.30
CA LEU A 81 21.23 -0.18 -1.86
C LEU A 81 21.58 1.22 -2.38
N THR A 82 20.65 1.85 -3.06
CA THR A 82 20.83 3.22 -3.55
C THR A 82 20.16 4.19 -2.60
N LYS A 83 20.94 5.15 -2.10
CA LYS A 83 20.51 6.23 -1.21
C LYS A 83 20.29 7.48 -2.03
N VAL A 84 19.10 8.09 -1.90
CA VAL A 84 18.74 9.33 -2.58
C VAL A 84 18.28 10.33 -1.53
N ALA A 85 18.92 11.49 -1.46
CA ALA A 85 18.48 12.56 -0.57
C ALA A 85 17.11 13.10 -1.04
N ILE A 86 16.25 13.52 -0.11
CA ILE A 86 14.95 14.14 -0.44
C ILE A 86 15.07 15.42 -1.29
N SER A 87 16.24 16.06 -1.31
CA SER A 87 16.55 17.19 -2.20
C SER A 87 16.70 16.78 -3.66
N LEU A 88 16.75 15.47 -3.95
CA LEU A 88 16.92 14.88 -5.28
C LEU A 88 18.21 15.33 -6.00
N THR A 89 19.23 15.72 -5.24
CA THR A 89 20.50 16.26 -5.79
C THR A 89 21.50 15.20 -6.23
N GLY A 90 21.22 13.91 -5.99
CA GLY A 90 22.06 12.80 -6.41
C GLY A 90 21.70 11.48 -5.74
N ALA A 91 22.32 10.41 -6.23
CA ALA A 91 22.19 9.05 -5.71
C ALA A 91 23.57 8.48 -5.34
N GLU A 92 23.64 7.76 -4.22
CA GLU A 92 24.84 7.06 -3.75
C GLU A 92 24.52 5.58 -3.62
N GLU A 93 25.34 4.71 -4.18
CA GLU A 93 25.20 3.26 -3.99
C GLU A 93 26.07 2.77 -2.83
N VAL A 94 25.50 1.91 -1.99
CA VAL A 94 26.19 1.25 -0.88
C VAL A 94 26.01 -0.26 -0.99
N GLN A 95 27.10 -1.00 -0.82
CA GLN A 95 27.08 -2.45 -0.81
C GLN A 95 26.67 -2.98 0.57
N ILE A 96 25.73 -3.92 0.59
CA ILE A 96 25.33 -4.70 1.76
C ILE A 96 26.26 -5.91 1.87
N GLU A 97 26.88 -6.08 3.03
CA GLU A 97 27.61 -7.28 3.40
C GLU A 97 26.69 -8.20 4.22
N ILE A 98 26.55 -9.45 3.81
CA ILE A 98 25.81 -10.48 4.56
C ILE A 98 26.74 -11.60 5.02
N SER A 99 26.38 -12.23 6.14
CA SER A 99 27.20 -13.26 6.79
C SER A 99 27.35 -14.55 5.98
N ASP A 100 26.50 -14.79 4.97
CA ASP A 100 26.49 -16.01 4.17
C ASP A 100 26.13 -15.72 2.70
N LEU A 101 27.05 -16.02 1.78
CA LEU A 101 26.88 -15.83 0.34
C LEU A 101 26.66 -17.15 -0.41
N ASP A 102 26.70 -18.29 0.29
CA ASP A 102 26.74 -19.62 -0.32
C ASP A 102 25.34 -20.23 -0.53
N LEU A 103 24.29 -19.58 -0.01
CA LEU A 103 22.90 -19.98 -0.20
C LEU A 103 22.42 -19.73 -1.66
N PRO A 104 21.51 -20.58 -2.19
CA PRO A 104 21.03 -20.48 -3.57
C PRO A 104 19.92 -19.43 -3.73
N TYR A 105 20.24 -18.18 -3.43
CA TYR A 105 19.31 -17.05 -3.49
C TYR A 105 18.63 -16.90 -4.86
N GLN A 106 17.36 -16.49 -4.85
CA GLN A 106 16.55 -16.26 -6.06
C GLN A 106 15.83 -14.91 -6.07
N ARG A 107 15.36 -14.43 -4.93
CA ARG A 107 14.44 -13.29 -4.81
C ARG A 107 14.72 -12.46 -3.56
N VAL A 108 15.98 -12.05 -3.42
CA VAL A 108 16.42 -11.23 -2.30
C VAL A 108 15.76 -9.85 -2.36
N LYS A 109 15.15 -9.41 -1.24
CA LYS A 109 14.60 -8.07 -1.07
C LYS A 109 15.07 -7.44 0.24
N THR A 110 15.23 -6.13 0.21
CA THR A 110 15.67 -5.29 1.33
C THR A 110 14.51 -4.44 1.83
N SER A 111 14.38 -4.31 3.14
CA SER A 111 13.50 -3.34 3.80
C SER A 111 14.33 -2.53 4.78
N VAL A 112 14.30 -1.21 4.66
CA VAL A 112 14.97 -0.29 5.59
C VAL A 112 13.95 0.21 6.59
N VAL A 113 14.18 -0.09 7.87
CA VAL A 113 13.39 0.36 9.02
C VAL A 113 14.37 0.93 10.05
N PRO A 114 14.67 2.24 9.98
CA PRO A 114 15.75 2.84 10.76
C PRO A 114 15.66 2.53 12.26
N PRO A 115 16.79 2.29 12.94
CA PRO A 115 18.17 2.36 12.43
C PRO A 115 18.67 1.05 11.79
N TYR A 116 17.78 0.13 11.45
CA TYR A 116 18.12 -1.18 10.90
C TYR A 116 17.66 -1.35 9.46
N PHE A 117 18.18 -2.38 8.82
CA PHE A 117 17.61 -2.91 7.59
C PHE A 117 17.51 -4.42 7.69
N TYR A 118 16.63 -4.97 6.88
CA TYR A 118 16.35 -6.39 6.79
C TYR A 118 16.49 -6.82 5.34
N LEU A 119 17.18 -7.93 5.10
CA LEU A 119 17.38 -8.49 3.78
C LEU A 119 16.85 -9.92 3.80
N GLY A 120 15.96 -10.30 2.90
CA GLY A 120 15.33 -11.61 2.95
C GLY A 120 15.13 -12.24 1.60
N ASP A 121 15.23 -13.56 1.56
CA ASP A 121 14.77 -14.39 0.47
C ASP A 121 13.80 -15.42 1.05
N GLY A 122 12.58 -15.47 0.51
CA GLY A 122 11.57 -16.41 0.99
C GLY A 122 11.57 -17.75 0.26
N THR A 123 12.29 -17.85 -0.86
CA THR A 123 12.51 -19.11 -1.59
C THR A 123 13.60 -19.97 -0.93
N VAL A 124 14.56 -19.30 -0.29
CA VAL A 124 15.53 -19.89 0.64
C VAL A 124 15.26 -19.23 1.99
N PRO A 125 14.39 -19.81 2.85
CA PRO A 125 13.72 -19.14 3.97
C PRO A 125 14.70 -18.47 4.95
N VAL A 126 15.10 -17.25 4.63
CA VAL A 126 16.18 -16.54 5.32
C VAL A 126 15.86 -15.07 5.44
N LEU A 127 16.15 -14.52 6.61
CA LEU A 127 16.13 -13.09 6.87
C LEU A 127 17.44 -12.74 7.56
N PHE A 128 18.09 -11.69 7.07
CA PHE A 128 19.21 -11.02 7.71
C PHE A 128 18.74 -9.71 8.32
N LYS A 129 19.39 -9.28 9.39
CA LYS A 129 19.20 -7.96 10.02
C LYS A 129 20.54 -7.29 10.15
N GLY A 130 20.63 -6.04 9.73
CA GLY A 130 21.83 -5.22 9.78
C GLY A 130 21.57 -3.78 10.20
N SER A 131 22.64 -3.02 10.40
CA SER A 131 22.57 -1.58 10.73
C SER A 131 22.82 -0.73 9.48
N ILE A 132 22.02 0.32 9.28
CA ILE A 132 22.22 1.27 8.17
C ILE A 132 23.51 2.11 8.32
N HIS A 133 24.21 2.00 9.46
CA HIS A 133 25.46 2.72 9.70
C HIS A 133 26.68 2.01 9.11
N ASN A 134 26.63 0.68 9.00
CA ASN A 134 27.77 -0.13 8.53
C ASN A 134 27.40 -1.09 7.39
N PHE A 135 26.12 -1.23 7.06
CA PHE A 135 25.60 -2.10 6.00
C PHE A 135 26.03 -3.57 6.12
N LYS A 136 26.27 -4.02 7.35
CA LYS A 136 26.57 -5.43 7.65
C LYS A 136 25.36 -6.09 8.30
N ALA A 137 24.97 -7.25 7.81
CA ALA A 137 23.83 -8.00 8.30
C ALA A 137 24.19 -9.46 8.62
N ASP A 138 23.64 -9.93 9.74
CA ASP A 138 23.74 -11.30 10.20
C ASP A 138 22.35 -11.96 10.20
N TYR A 139 22.32 -13.28 10.34
CA TYR A 139 21.07 -14.04 10.42
C TYR A 139 20.12 -13.50 11.49
N TYR A 140 18.96 -13.06 11.04
CA TYR A 140 17.80 -12.81 11.87
C TYR A 140 16.97 -14.08 12.02
N SER A 141 16.76 -14.81 10.93
CA SER A 141 16.00 -16.07 10.84
C SER A 141 16.55 -16.91 9.68
N ILE A 142 16.58 -18.24 9.86
CA ILE A 142 17.02 -19.20 8.85
C ILE A 142 16.20 -20.49 8.99
N GLU A 143 15.67 -21.00 7.88
CA GLU A 143 14.84 -22.22 7.83
C GLU A 143 13.55 -22.19 8.68
N ASP A 144 13.18 -21.04 9.24
CA ASP A 144 12.00 -20.91 10.10
C ASP A 144 10.68 -20.90 9.30
N ALA A 145 10.62 -20.18 8.17
CA ALA A 145 9.43 -20.12 7.32
C ALA A 145 9.73 -19.66 5.88
N TYR A 146 9.12 -20.33 4.90
CA TYR A 146 9.08 -19.85 3.51
C TYR A 146 8.11 -18.67 3.39
N PHE A 147 8.42 -17.72 2.51
CA PHE A 147 7.55 -16.56 2.27
C PHE A 147 7.64 -16.06 0.83
N THR A 148 6.64 -15.28 0.41
CA THR A 148 6.68 -14.53 -0.84
C THR A 148 6.95 -13.05 -0.62
N GLU A 149 6.59 -12.53 0.56
CA GLU A 149 6.74 -11.14 0.98
C GLU A 149 6.98 -11.11 2.49
N PHE A 150 7.69 -10.09 2.96
CA PHE A 150 7.85 -9.80 4.38
C PHE A 150 7.67 -8.30 4.63
N VAL A 151 7.18 -7.96 5.82
CA VAL A 151 7.14 -6.60 6.34
C VAL A 151 7.63 -6.61 7.78
N VAL A 152 8.47 -5.66 8.14
CA VAL A 152 9.00 -5.53 9.50
C VAL A 152 7.97 -4.76 10.31
N ALA A 153 7.40 -5.39 11.34
CA ALA A 153 6.41 -4.76 12.22
C ALA A 153 7.08 -3.98 13.35
N ASP A 154 8.08 -4.59 13.97
CA ASP A 154 8.89 -3.97 15.02
C ASP A 154 10.30 -4.58 15.05
N SER A 155 11.10 -4.21 16.05
CA SER A 155 12.48 -4.68 16.21
C SER A 155 12.64 -6.22 16.32
N SER A 156 11.56 -6.91 16.68
CA SER A 156 11.47 -8.34 17.02
C SER A 156 10.39 -9.10 16.24
N GLY A 157 9.49 -8.42 15.52
CA GLY A 157 8.39 -9.00 14.77
C GLY A 157 8.47 -8.74 13.27
N VAL A 158 8.38 -9.80 12.47
CA VAL A 158 8.31 -9.73 11.00
C VAL A 158 7.06 -10.47 10.54
N GLY A 159 6.14 -9.73 9.90
CA GLY A 159 5.00 -10.34 9.22
C GLY A 159 5.43 -10.88 7.86
N ILE A 160 4.92 -12.04 7.48
CA ILE A 160 5.20 -12.68 6.20
C ILE A 160 3.91 -13.10 5.50
N ALA A 161 3.90 -13.06 4.17
CA ALA A 161 2.91 -13.76 3.36
C ALA A 161 3.52 -15.08 2.88
N THR A 162 2.82 -16.20 3.06
CA THR A 162 3.32 -17.55 2.75
C THR A 162 2.23 -18.41 2.10
N ILE A 163 2.60 -19.58 1.58
CA ILE A 163 1.64 -20.59 1.11
C ILE A 163 1.57 -21.68 2.17
N SER A 164 0.38 -21.88 2.73
CA SER A 164 0.17 -22.94 3.71
C SER A 164 0.30 -24.31 3.05
N GLY A 165 1.22 -25.14 3.57
CA GLY A 165 1.34 -26.54 3.15
C GLY A 165 0.10 -27.38 3.47
N THR A 166 -0.78 -26.94 4.37
CA THR A 166 -1.99 -27.67 4.75
C THR A 166 -3.20 -27.32 3.88
N THR A 167 -3.37 -26.04 3.53
CA THR A 167 -4.53 -25.57 2.74
C THR A 167 -4.19 -25.34 1.27
N GLY A 168 -2.91 -25.35 0.91
CA GLY A 168 -2.42 -24.98 -0.41
C GLY A 168 -2.74 -23.53 -0.79
N SER A 169 -3.14 -22.71 0.17
CA SER A 169 -3.61 -21.34 -0.06
C SER A 169 -2.70 -20.31 0.61
N LYS A 170 -2.72 -19.06 0.14
CA LYS A 170 -1.94 -17.99 0.77
C LYS A 170 -2.44 -17.75 2.20
N ALA A 171 -1.49 -17.56 3.11
CA ALA A 171 -1.71 -17.32 4.53
C ALA A 171 -0.76 -16.22 5.02
N LEU A 172 -1.07 -15.65 6.17
CA LEU A 172 -0.18 -14.71 6.85
C LEU A 172 0.50 -15.41 8.02
N GLY A 173 1.78 -15.10 8.20
CA GLY A 173 2.58 -15.62 9.29
C GLY A 173 3.35 -14.51 10.00
N LEU A 174 3.77 -14.80 11.22
CA LEU A 174 4.49 -13.88 12.08
C LEU A 174 5.72 -14.59 12.63
N LEU A 175 6.89 -14.05 12.30
CA LEU A 175 8.16 -14.44 12.89
C LEU A 175 8.45 -13.51 14.06
N ARG A 176 8.71 -14.08 15.24
CA ARG A 176 9.09 -13.34 16.45
C ARG A 176 10.44 -13.80 16.96
N LYS A 177 11.37 -12.86 17.14
CA LYS A 177 12.65 -13.15 17.78
C LYS A 177 12.49 -13.14 19.30
N THR A 178 12.73 -14.28 19.92
CA THR A 178 12.68 -14.45 21.38
C THR A 178 14.04 -14.84 21.94
N LYS A 179 14.14 -14.92 23.28
CA LYS A 179 15.38 -15.38 23.94
C LYS A 179 15.69 -16.85 23.65
N MET A 180 14.70 -17.64 23.25
CA MET A 180 14.83 -19.08 23.02
C MET A 180 15.06 -19.43 21.55
N GLY A 181 14.92 -18.47 20.64
CA GLY A 181 15.06 -18.69 19.21
C GLY A 181 14.12 -17.80 18.41
N THR A 182 13.81 -18.21 17.19
CA THR A 182 12.76 -17.60 16.37
C THR A 182 11.49 -18.43 16.56
N GLU A 183 10.38 -17.77 16.88
CA GLU A 183 9.05 -18.38 16.92
C GLU A 183 8.29 -18.02 15.65
N PHE A 184 7.54 -18.98 15.11
CA PHE A 184 6.72 -18.79 13.92
C PHE A 184 5.27 -19.16 14.20
N GLU A 185 4.37 -18.23 13.95
CA GLU A 185 2.92 -18.43 14.02
C GLU A 185 2.31 -18.17 12.65
N MET A 186 1.33 -18.98 12.24
CA MET A 186 0.65 -18.84 10.96
C MET A 186 -0.85 -18.81 11.16
N ASN A 187 -1.51 -17.83 10.56
CA ASN A 187 -2.95 -17.75 10.49
C ASN A 187 -3.44 -18.06 9.07
N THR A 188 -4.08 -19.22 8.92
CA THR A 188 -4.59 -19.73 7.64
C THR A 188 -6.04 -19.32 7.34
N SER A 189 -6.72 -18.63 8.26
CA SER A 189 -8.11 -18.20 8.11
C SER A 189 -8.30 -16.71 7.86
N LEU A 190 -7.25 -15.88 8.03
CA LEU A 190 -7.32 -14.44 7.71
C LEU A 190 -7.64 -14.16 6.24
N LEU A 191 -7.10 -14.98 5.35
CA LEU A 191 -7.23 -14.79 3.91
C LEU A 191 -8.33 -15.70 3.36
N GLU A 192 -9.40 -15.10 2.84
CA GLU A 192 -10.56 -15.85 2.36
C GLU A 192 -10.34 -16.33 0.93
N LYS A 193 -10.26 -17.65 0.73
CA LYS A 193 -10.24 -18.27 -0.59
C LYS A 193 -11.62 -18.20 -1.29
N GLN A 194 -11.63 -17.80 -2.56
CA GLN A 194 -12.79 -17.78 -3.46
C GLN A 194 -12.71 -18.81 -4.59
N GLN A 195 -11.51 -19.13 -5.08
CA GLN A 195 -11.24 -20.01 -6.23
C GLN A 195 -10.08 -20.98 -5.95
N ASP A 196 -8.87 -20.72 -6.46
CA ASP A 196 -7.75 -21.67 -6.42
C ASP A 196 -6.96 -21.64 -5.09
N GLY A 197 -7.00 -20.52 -4.36
CA GLY A 197 -6.33 -20.29 -3.09
C GLY A 197 -4.93 -19.70 -3.21
N VAL A 198 -4.37 -19.54 -4.41
CA VAL A 198 -3.04 -18.98 -4.63
C VAL A 198 -3.15 -17.61 -5.27
N PHE A 199 -3.79 -17.52 -6.44
CA PHE A 199 -3.96 -16.27 -7.19
C PHE A 199 -5.07 -15.40 -6.60
N ASP A 200 -6.24 -15.97 -6.30
CA ASP A 200 -7.39 -15.21 -5.76
C ASP A 200 -7.15 -14.61 -4.37
N THR A 201 -6.26 -15.23 -3.57
CA THR A 201 -5.81 -14.71 -2.28
C THR A 201 -4.50 -13.93 -2.36
N ASP A 202 -3.95 -13.72 -3.56
CA ASP A 202 -2.73 -12.93 -3.74
C ASP A 202 -3.00 -11.45 -3.47
N GLY A 203 -1.96 -10.73 -3.07
CA GLY A 203 -2.10 -9.38 -2.54
C GLY A 203 -0.83 -8.89 -1.85
N ILE A 204 -0.93 -7.67 -1.31
CA ILE A 204 0.16 -6.94 -0.68
C ILE A 204 -0.03 -6.97 0.84
N LEU A 205 1.00 -7.42 1.54
CA LEU A 205 1.09 -7.28 3.00
C LEU A 205 1.73 -5.92 3.36
N LEU A 206 1.10 -5.19 4.27
CA LEU A 206 1.56 -3.92 4.81
C LEU A 206 1.55 -3.95 6.33
N TRP A 207 2.42 -3.14 6.92
CA TRP A 207 2.40 -2.79 8.34
C TRP A 207 2.06 -1.32 8.50
N ASN A 208 1.04 -1.02 9.31
CA ASN A 208 0.72 0.34 9.70
C ASN A 208 1.31 0.62 11.09
N GLU A 209 2.32 1.49 11.14
CA GLU A 209 3.06 1.78 12.36
C GLU A 209 2.21 2.53 13.40
N LYS A 210 1.39 3.51 12.99
CA LYS A 210 0.58 4.31 13.93
C LYS A 210 -0.40 3.44 14.73
N HIS A 211 -1.04 2.49 14.06
CA HIS A 211 -2.06 1.64 14.66
C HIS A 211 -1.55 0.26 15.10
N GLN A 212 -0.32 -0.10 14.75
CA GLN A 212 0.30 -1.39 15.06
C GLN A 212 -0.54 -2.57 14.53
N VAL A 213 -0.98 -2.46 13.27
CA VAL A 213 -1.81 -3.46 12.59
C VAL A 213 -1.20 -3.88 11.26
N PHE A 214 -1.41 -5.14 10.90
CA PHE A 214 -1.18 -5.63 9.55
C PHE A 214 -2.38 -5.30 8.66
N ILE A 215 -2.10 -4.87 7.44
CA ILE A 215 -3.12 -4.65 6.41
C ILE A 215 -2.77 -5.53 5.22
N TYR A 216 -3.72 -6.35 4.77
CA TYR A 216 -3.57 -7.18 3.59
C TYR A 216 -4.53 -6.76 2.50
N THR A 217 -4.01 -6.28 1.37
CA THR A 217 -4.84 -5.80 0.24
C THR A 217 -4.82 -6.83 -0.88
N TYR A 218 -5.98 -7.37 -1.26
CA TYR A 218 -6.04 -8.37 -2.34
C TYR A 218 -5.81 -7.73 -3.72
N TYR A 219 -5.08 -8.39 -4.62
CA TYR A 219 -4.86 -7.87 -5.97
C TYR A 219 -6.13 -7.89 -6.84
N TYR A 220 -6.92 -8.96 -6.78
CA TYR A 220 -7.96 -9.25 -7.78
C TYR A 220 -9.39 -9.04 -7.31
N ARG A 221 -9.59 -8.43 -6.14
CA ARG A 221 -10.92 -8.10 -5.59
C ARG A 221 -10.87 -6.84 -4.74
N ASN A 222 -12.01 -6.21 -4.57
CA ASN A 222 -12.19 -4.94 -3.89
C ASN A 222 -12.17 -5.05 -2.36
N GLN A 223 -11.26 -5.84 -1.78
CA GLN A 223 -11.23 -6.10 -0.35
C GLN A 223 -9.83 -5.89 0.24
N TYR A 224 -9.78 -5.55 1.51
CA TYR A 224 -8.59 -5.61 2.34
C TYR A 224 -8.94 -6.12 3.74
N VAL A 225 -7.99 -6.75 4.41
CA VAL A 225 -8.12 -7.29 5.77
C VAL A 225 -7.21 -6.51 6.70
N ILE A 226 -7.70 -6.17 7.88
CA ILE A 226 -6.91 -5.60 8.97
C ILE A 226 -6.82 -6.64 10.08
N ALA A 227 -5.59 -6.91 10.52
CA ALA A 227 -5.29 -7.81 11.62
C ALA A 227 -4.39 -7.12 12.64
N ASN A 228 -4.55 -7.46 13.92
CA ASN A 228 -3.67 -6.92 14.96
C ASN A 228 -2.23 -7.45 14.84
N ASN A 229 -1.33 -6.98 15.71
CA ASN A 229 0.06 -7.42 15.79
C ASN A 229 0.30 -8.90 16.15
N ALA A 230 -0.77 -9.66 16.41
CA ALA A 230 -0.77 -11.11 16.62
C ALA A 230 -1.45 -11.87 15.47
N LEU A 231 -1.72 -11.21 14.34
CA LEU A 231 -2.45 -11.78 13.20
C LEU A 231 -3.85 -12.28 13.56
N GLU A 232 -4.53 -11.62 14.50
CA GLU A 232 -5.95 -11.84 14.75
C GLU A 232 -6.78 -10.84 13.93
N HIS A 233 -7.84 -11.34 13.30
CA HIS A 233 -8.74 -10.51 12.49
C HIS A 233 -9.35 -9.38 13.32
N GLN A 234 -9.31 -8.16 12.78
CA GLN A 234 -9.99 -7.01 13.37
C GLN A 234 -11.12 -6.51 12.47
N ALA A 235 -10.85 -6.36 11.17
CA ALA A 235 -11.81 -5.84 10.23
C ALA A 235 -11.54 -6.30 8.80
N THR A 236 -12.57 -6.19 7.97
CA THR A 236 -12.47 -6.32 6.52
C THR A 236 -13.14 -5.12 5.90
N GLY A 237 -12.40 -4.35 5.11
CA GLY A 237 -12.93 -3.21 4.37
C GLY A 237 -13.03 -3.52 2.89
N THR A 238 -13.73 -2.63 2.17
CA THR A 238 -13.83 -2.70 0.72
C THR A 238 -13.24 -1.48 0.06
N THR A 239 -12.61 -1.68 -1.09
CA THR A 239 -12.14 -0.59 -1.95
C THR A 239 -13.29 -0.08 -2.81
N ILE A 240 -13.18 1.13 -3.36
CA ILE A 240 -14.24 1.81 -4.15
C ILE A 240 -14.66 1.03 -5.41
N ASP A 241 -13.79 0.12 -5.84
CA ASP A 241 -14.05 -0.81 -6.92
C ASP A 241 -15.26 -1.71 -6.63
N THR A 242 -15.83 -2.31 -7.68
CA THR A 242 -17.06 -3.13 -7.60
C THR A 242 -16.82 -4.64 -7.78
N ILE A 243 -15.61 -5.07 -8.12
CA ILE A 243 -15.28 -6.49 -8.29
C ILE A 243 -14.99 -7.10 -6.91
N SER A 244 -15.99 -7.76 -6.31
CA SER A 244 -15.84 -8.47 -5.04
C SER A 244 -15.47 -9.95 -5.16
N ARG A 245 -15.64 -10.52 -6.36
CA ARG A 245 -15.21 -11.87 -6.68
C ARG A 245 -14.11 -11.80 -7.72
N ALA A 246 -12.97 -12.44 -7.45
CA ALA A 246 -11.83 -12.41 -8.34
C ALA A 246 -12.20 -12.90 -9.75
N ILE A 247 -11.82 -12.15 -10.78
CA ILE A 247 -11.99 -12.55 -12.18
C ILE A 247 -10.62 -13.00 -12.66
N LEU A 248 -10.39 -14.32 -12.67
CA LEU A 248 -9.11 -14.93 -12.98
C LEU A 248 -9.22 -15.79 -14.24
N ASP A 249 -8.23 -15.66 -15.09
CA ASP A 249 -7.95 -16.52 -16.22
C ASP A 249 -6.74 -17.37 -15.84
N VAL A 250 -6.94 -18.65 -15.53
CA VAL A 250 -5.85 -19.52 -15.05
C VAL A 250 -5.65 -20.67 -16.04
N ALA A 251 -4.44 -20.76 -16.59
CA ALA A 251 -4.04 -21.85 -17.47
C ALA A 251 -3.14 -22.84 -16.72
N HIS A 252 -3.43 -24.14 -16.85
CA HIS A 252 -2.60 -25.22 -16.32
C HIS A 252 -1.66 -25.75 -17.41
N TYR A 253 -0.36 -25.73 -17.13
CA TYR A 253 0.68 -26.30 -17.98
C TYR A 253 1.05 -27.68 -17.45
N SER A 254 0.30 -28.70 -17.90
CA SER A 254 0.37 -30.07 -17.36
C SER A 254 1.75 -30.73 -17.51
N SER A 255 2.61 -30.27 -18.42
CA SER A 255 3.97 -30.81 -18.60
C SER A 255 4.94 -30.44 -17.47
N LYS A 256 4.68 -29.36 -16.74
CA LYS A 256 5.49 -28.89 -15.60
C LYS A 256 4.69 -28.82 -14.29
N ASP A 257 3.42 -29.20 -14.33
CA ASP A 257 2.44 -29.01 -13.26
C ASP A 257 2.44 -27.57 -12.71
N GLN A 258 2.41 -26.59 -13.61
CA GLN A 258 2.47 -25.17 -13.27
C GLN A 258 1.19 -24.46 -13.68
N PHE A 259 0.66 -23.61 -12.81
CA PHE A 259 -0.43 -22.71 -13.14
C PHE A 259 0.12 -21.34 -13.54
N LYS A 260 -0.47 -20.72 -14.56
CA LYS A 260 -0.12 -19.38 -15.00
C LYS A 260 -1.35 -18.52 -15.10
N LEU A 261 -1.22 -17.29 -14.64
CA LEU A 261 -2.22 -16.27 -14.82
C LEU A 261 -2.25 -15.79 -16.28
N GLY A 262 -3.41 -15.84 -16.90
CA GLY A 262 -3.73 -15.37 -18.23
C GLY A 262 -4.04 -13.87 -18.25
N GLY A 263 -3.96 -13.28 -19.45
CA GLY A 263 -4.09 -11.83 -19.63
C GLY A 263 -5.51 -11.28 -19.43
N ARG A 264 -6.52 -12.15 -19.27
CA ARG A 264 -7.91 -11.73 -19.03
C ARG A 264 -8.23 -11.53 -17.54
N SER A 265 -7.29 -11.85 -16.64
CA SER A 265 -7.43 -11.59 -15.21
C SER A 265 -7.51 -10.10 -14.92
N VAL A 266 -8.40 -9.71 -14.01
CA VAL A 266 -8.62 -8.30 -13.67
C VAL A 266 -7.93 -7.94 -12.36
N TYR A 267 -6.90 -7.10 -12.45
CA TYR A 267 -6.31 -6.45 -11.28
C TYR A 267 -7.21 -5.31 -10.80
N VAL A 268 -7.54 -5.31 -9.52
CA VAL A 268 -8.37 -4.31 -8.85
C VAL A 268 -7.48 -3.33 -8.09
N ASN A 269 -6.63 -3.85 -7.21
CA ASN A 269 -5.67 -3.08 -6.42
C ASN A 269 -4.28 -3.45 -6.96
N ARG A 270 -3.51 -2.51 -7.50
CA ARG A 270 -2.21 -2.83 -8.12
C ARG A 270 -1.04 -2.68 -7.16
N GLN A 271 -1.04 -1.56 -6.45
CA GLN A 271 -0.07 -1.25 -5.42
C GLN A 271 -0.81 -0.65 -4.22
N SER A 272 -0.24 -0.80 -3.03
CA SER A 272 -0.76 -0.16 -1.84
C SER A 272 0.34 0.28 -0.89
N ALA A 273 0.05 1.35 -0.15
CA ALA A 273 0.88 1.86 0.91
C ALA A 273 -0.02 2.29 2.08
N THR A 274 0.54 2.44 3.27
CA THR A 274 -0.20 2.93 4.43
C THR A 274 0.69 3.87 5.23
N SER A 275 0.08 4.94 5.73
CA SER A 275 0.67 5.90 6.68
C SER A 275 -0.47 6.49 7.48
N ASP A 276 -0.22 6.77 8.76
CA ASP A 276 -1.19 7.33 9.68
C ASP A 276 -2.54 6.57 9.65
N ASP A 277 -3.65 7.27 9.50
CA ASP A 277 -4.99 6.69 9.49
C ASP A 277 -5.42 6.21 8.08
N TYR A 278 -4.50 6.19 7.12
CA TYR A 278 -4.83 6.00 5.71
C TYR A 278 -4.21 4.75 5.08
N LEU A 279 -5.02 4.10 4.24
CA LEU A 279 -4.61 3.13 3.25
C LEU A 279 -4.71 3.80 1.87
N TYR A 280 -3.62 3.77 1.13
CA TYR A 280 -3.50 4.30 -0.22
C TYR A 280 -3.47 3.13 -1.19
N ILE A 281 -4.30 3.17 -2.23
CA ILE A 281 -4.38 2.11 -3.22
C ILE A 281 -4.26 2.71 -4.61
N HIS A 282 -3.24 2.29 -5.34
CA HIS A 282 -3.15 2.55 -6.76
C HIS A 282 -3.99 1.55 -7.55
N SER A 283 -4.83 2.05 -8.47
CA SER A 283 -5.65 1.24 -9.37
C SER A 283 -5.64 1.81 -10.79
N ASP A 284 -5.60 0.92 -11.78
CA ASP A 284 -5.78 1.26 -13.21
C ASP A 284 -7.26 1.20 -13.64
N ARG A 285 -8.17 0.83 -12.73
CA ARG A 285 -9.57 0.67 -13.09
C ARG A 285 -10.25 2.04 -13.15
N LEU A 286 -10.80 2.37 -14.32
CA LEU A 286 -11.54 3.60 -14.55
C LEU A 286 -12.93 3.54 -13.94
N GLY A 287 -13.26 4.55 -13.14
CA GLY A 287 -14.59 4.82 -12.65
C GLY A 287 -15.56 5.17 -13.78
N LYS A 288 -16.85 5.21 -13.46
CA LYS A 288 -17.95 5.28 -14.44
C LYS A 288 -17.86 6.42 -15.48
N TYR A 289 -17.22 7.54 -15.13
CA TYR A 289 -17.16 8.75 -15.97
C TYR A 289 -15.73 9.19 -16.30
N GLU A 290 -14.75 8.30 -16.10
CA GLU A 290 -13.34 8.62 -16.32
C GLU A 290 -12.91 8.28 -17.75
N LYS A 291 -12.03 9.12 -18.29
CA LYS A 291 -11.46 8.92 -19.62
C LYS A 291 -10.18 8.11 -19.51
N ALA A 292 -10.05 7.10 -20.37
CA ALA A 292 -8.84 6.26 -20.40
C ALA A 292 -7.54 7.03 -20.69
N SER A 293 -7.63 8.17 -21.38
CA SER A 293 -6.48 9.03 -21.67
C SER A 293 -5.78 9.55 -20.42
N VAL A 294 -6.45 9.56 -19.26
CA VAL A 294 -5.84 10.01 -17.99
C VAL A 294 -4.75 9.04 -17.54
N LEU A 295 -4.94 7.73 -17.73
CA LEU A 295 -3.95 6.71 -17.39
C LEU A 295 -2.68 6.77 -18.26
N GLU A 296 -2.68 7.58 -19.32
CA GLU A 296 -1.46 7.83 -20.09
C GLU A 296 -0.51 8.79 -19.37
N GLN A 297 -0.98 9.61 -18.44
CA GLN A 297 -0.20 10.71 -17.84
C GLN A 297 -0.28 10.76 -16.32
N ALA A 298 -1.15 9.96 -15.72
CA ALA A 298 -1.32 9.92 -14.28
C ALA A 298 -1.73 8.53 -13.79
N SER A 299 -1.25 8.21 -12.60
CA SER A 299 -1.71 7.08 -11.81
C SER A 299 -2.80 7.54 -10.85
N ILE A 300 -3.88 6.77 -10.75
CA ILE A 300 -4.96 7.05 -9.79
C ILE A 300 -4.59 6.41 -8.46
N VAL A 301 -4.68 7.18 -7.38
CA VAL A 301 -4.54 6.71 -6.01
C VAL A 301 -5.83 6.98 -5.24
N ASP A 302 -6.44 5.92 -4.73
CA ASP A 302 -7.62 5.93 -3.88
C ASP A 302 -7.19 5.91 -2.39
N VAL A 303 -7.79 6.77 -1.57
CA VAL A 303 -7.47 6.93 -0.14
C VAL A 303 -8.64 6.43 0.69
N TYR A 304 -8.34 5.58 1.68
CA TYR A 304 -9.30 4.99 2.60
C TYR A 304 -8.90 5.31 4.03
N ASN A 305 -9.84 5.72 4.87
CA ASN A 305 -9.63 5.82 6.30
C ASN A 305 -9.79 4.44 6.93
N ILE A 306 -8.73 3.92 7.55
CA ILE A 306 -8.72 2.55 8.10
C ILE A 306 -9.33 2.45 9.51
N GLN A 307 -9.55 3.57 10.18
CA GLN A 307 -10.27 3.62 11.46
C GLN A 307 -11.79 3.62 11.24
N GLU A 308 -12.25 4.35 10.22
CA GLU A 308 -13.67 4.47 9.87
C GLU A 308 -14.13 3.42 8.85
N TYR A 309 -13.18 2.75 8.18
CA TYR A 309 -13.40 1.80 7.09
C TYR A 309 -14.18 2.42 5.91
N THR A 310 -13.86 3.67 5.59
CA THR A 310 -14.55 4.48 4.56
C THR A 310 -13.61 4.89 3.45
N TYR A 311 -14.15 4.99 2.23
CA TYR A 311 -13.47 5.70 1.16
C TYR A 311 -13.46 7.21 1.45
N ALA A 312 -12.29 7.83 1.44
CA ALA A 312 -12.13 9.25 1.69
C ALA A 312 -12.18 10.04 0.38
N PHE A 313 -11.24 9.82 -0.53
CA PHE A 313 -11.15 10.51 -1.81
C PHE A 313 -10.14 9.81 -2.73
N SER A 314 -9.98 10.32 -3.94
CA SER A 314 -8.90 9.91 -4.86
C SER A 314 -8.12 11.13 -5.32
N PHE A 315 -6.90 10.91 -5.78
CA PHE A 315 -6.10 11.93 -6.43
C PHE A 315 -5.27 11.34 -7.55
N TYR A 316 -4.75 12.22 -8.41
CA TYR A 316 -3.86 11.85 -9.50
C TYR A 316 -2.42 12.06 -9.08
N VAL A 317 -1.58 11.10 -9.39
CA VAL A 317 -0.12 11.23 -9.38
C VAL A 317 0.32 11.38 -10.83
N PHE A 318 0.60 12.62 -11.24
CA PHE A 318 1.02 12.91 -12.61
C PHE A 318 2.48 12.53 -12.84
N HIS A 319 2.75 11.77 -13.89
CA HIS A 319 4.10 11.30 -14.22
C HIS A 319 4.33 11.31 -15.72
N GLN A 320 5.51 10.89 -16.17
CA GLN A 320 5.86 10.86 -17.57
C GLN A 320 4.88 10.00 -18.40
N LYS A 321 4.60 10.47 -19.63
CA LYS A 321 3.56 9.90 -20.48
C LYS A 321 3.87 8.45 -20.89
N GLY A 322 2.86 7.58 -20.82
CA GLY A 322 2.89 6.21 -21.33
C GLY A 322 3.59 5.22 -20.41
N GLN A 323 4.07 5.67 -19.26
CA GLN A 323 4.73 4.83 -18.26
C GLN A 323 3.77 4.42 -17.15
N ARG A 324 4.19 3.45 -16.34
CA ARG A 324 3.36 2.88 -15.27
C ARG A 324 4.08 2.98 -13.93
N LEU A 325 3.31 3.28 -12.90
CA LEU A 325 3.75 3.21 -11.51
C LEU A 325 4.12 1.76 -11.19
N SER A 326 5.35 1.56 -10.71
CA SER A 326 5.86 0.26 -10.30
C SER A 326 5.81 0.07 -8.78
N ASP A 327 6.08 1.14 -8.02
CA ASP A 327 6.07 1.13 -6.55
C ASP A 327 5.75 2.52 -5.99
N PHE A 328 5.18 2.58 -4.79
CA PHE A 328 5.02 3.83 -4.06
C PHE A 328 4.95 3.61 -2.55
N LYS A 329 5.39 4.61 -1.79
CA LYS A 329 5.32 4.63 -0.31
C LYS A 329 4.97 6.03 0.17
N VAL A 330 4.39 6.10 1.37
CA VAL A 330 4.07 7.34 2.06
C VAL A 330 4.83 7.37 3.38
N TYR A 331 5.57 8.44 3.63
CA TYR A 331 6.29 8.68 4.88
C TYR A 331 5.96 10.09 5.38
N GLY A 332 5.12 10.18 6.41
CA GLY A 332 4.61 11.47 6.89
C GLY A 332 3.89 12.22 5.77
N ASP A 333 4.36 13.42 5.43
CA ASP A 333 3.82 14.25 4.35
C ASP A 333 4.44 13.98 2.97
N LEU A 334 5.32 12.98 2.82
CA LEU A 334 5.98 12.67 1.56
C LEU A 334 5.35 11.45 0.89
N LEU A 335 5.02 11.60 -0.39
CA LEU A 335 4.65 10.51 -1.29
C LEU A 335 5.81 10.27 -2.26
N ILE A 336 6.42 9.10 -2.14
CA ILE A 336 7.53 8.65 -2.99
C ILE A 336 6.97 7.66 -4.00
N VAL A 337 7.23 7.88 -5.28
CA VAL A 337 6.67 7.09 -6.37
C VAL A 337 7.76 6.71 -7.35
N ILE A 338 7.81 5.45 -7.77
CA ILE A 338 8.64 5.00 -8.87
C ILE A 338 7.73 4.73 -10.07
N VAL A 339 8.06 5.39 -11.18
CA VAL A 339 7.40 5.20 -12.47
C VAL A 339 8.49 4.87 -13.48
N ASP A 340 8.52 3.63 -13.97
CA ASP A 340 9.59 3.09 -14.82
C ASP A 340 10.99 3.32 -14.20
N ASP A 341 11.80 4.20 -14.81
CA ASP A 341 13.15 4.59 -14.40
C ASP A 341 13.20 5.97 -13.72
N VAL A 342 12.08 6.50 -13.23
CA VAL A 342 12.02 7.82 -12.59
C VAL A 342 11.46 7.73 -11.17
N LEU A 343 12.22 8.25 -10.21
CA LEU A 343 11.78 8.50 -8.84
C LEU A 343 11.12 9.87 -8.77
N TRP A 344 9.84 9.92 -8.42
CA TRP A 344 9.09 11.14 -8.20
C TRP A 344 8.85 11.34 -6.71
N LEU A 345 8.98 12.60 -6.27
CA LEU A 345 8.68 13.01 -4.91
C LEU A 345 7.54 14.02 -4.93
N TYR A 346 6.48 13.76 -4.17
CA TYR A 346 5.37 14.67 -3.95
C TYR A 346 5.19 14.94 -2.46
N ARG A 347 4.58 16.07 -2.16
CA ARG A 347 4.11 16.42 -0.82
C ARG A 347 2.61 16.26 -0.72
N LEU A 348 2.14 15.60 0.34
CA LEU A 348 0.74 15.51 0.71
C LEU A 348 0.27 16.87 1.26
N ASN A 349 -0.87 17.35 0.80
CA ASN A 349 -1.44 18.61 1.25
C ASN A 349 -2.20 18.42 2.57
N PRO A 350 -1.79 19.10 3.66
CA PRO A 350 -2.36 18.93 4.99
C PRO A 350 -3.85 19.32 5.09
N ASN A 351 -4.40 20.02 4.11
CA ASN A 351 -5.83 20.33 4.08
C ASN A 351 -6.71 19.09 3.80
N TYR A 352 -6.14 18.03 3.21
CA TYR A 352 -6.86 16.81 2.86
C TYR A 352 -6.44 15.59 3.69
N PHE A 353 -5.25 15.64 4.30
CA PHE A 353 -4.70 14.55 5.11
C PHE A 353 -4.51 15.01 6.55
N ASP A 354 -5.05 14.26 7.51
CA ASP A 354 -4.71 14.44 8.92
C ASP A 354 -3.34 13.80 9.20
N LEU A 355 -2.29 14.58 8.95
CA LEU A 355 -0.88 14.13 8.98
C LEU A 355 -0.30 14.00 10.40
N GLY A 356 -1.12 14.13 11.44
CA GLY A 356 -0.64 14.11 12.83
C GLY A 356 0.36 15.23 13.17
N LEU A 357 0.65 15.41 14.45
CA LEU A 357 1.53 16.50 14.93
C LEU A 357 3.03 16.32 14.60
N ASN A 358 3.41 15.26 13.89
CA ASN A 358 4.82 14.91 13.59
C ASN A 358 5.27 15.27 12.17
N SER A 359 4.49 16.00 11.38
CA SER A 359 4.90 16.48 10.06
C SER A 359 6.09 17.44 10.19
N ARG A 360 7.33 16.96 10.04
CA ARG A 360 8.57 17.74 10.21
C ARG A 360 8.80 18.78 9.10
N TYR A 361 7.98 18.82 8.05
CA TYR A 361 8.21 19.62 6.84
C TYR A 361 7.12 20.66 6.50
N THR A 362 6.22 21.01 7.44
CA THR A 362 5.07 21.93 7.22
C THR A 362 5.40 23.43 7.08
N ALA A 363 6.67 23.81 6.90
CA ALA A 363 7.10 25.21 6.94
C ALA A 363 6.71 26.09 5.72
N ARG A 364 5.69 25.74 4.91
CA ARG A 364 5.28 26.56 3.75
C ARG A 364 3.82 27.00 3.67
N TYR A 365 2.95 26.62 4.62
CA TYR A 365 1.55 27.06 4.59
C TYR A 365 1.20 28.22 5.53
N GLN A 366 2.21 28.90 6.10
CA GLN A 366 2.02 30.13 6.87
C GLN A 366 2.73 31.31 6.20
N GLU A 367 2.28 31.70 5.01
CA GLU A 367 2.50 33.06 4.47
C GLU A 367 1.67 33.19 3.19
N ASN A 368 0.40 33.58 3.35
CA ASN A 368 -0.41 34.39 2.42
C ASN A 368 -1.85 34.44 2.95
N ASP A 369 -2.06 35.27 3.98
CA ASP A 369 -3.35 35.91 4.30
C ASP A 369 -3.13 37.43 4.32
#